data_AF-A0A8A5P2K9-F1
#
_entry.id   AF-A0A8A5P2K9-F1
#
_cell.length_a   1.000
_cell.length_b   1.000
_cell.length_c   1.000
_cell.angle_alpha   90.00
_cell.angle_beta   90.00
_cell.angle_gamma   90.00
#
_symmetry.space_group_name_H-M   'P 1'
#
loop_
_entity.id
_entity.type
_entity.pdbx_description
1 polymer ?
#
loop_
_entity_poly.entity_id
_entity_poly.type
_entity_poly.pdbx_seq_one_letter_code
_entity_poly.pdbx_strand_id
1 'polypeptide(L)'
;AKNYAETIPFLQKAIKVAGGKHSFIEHEEDISKRSITKYIKPKAEIEGNTLILTIPEFTGNDSQASDYANFLESSLHKNNYNGVIVDLRGNRGGDLSPMVLGLSPLLPDGTLFTYVDKSSHSKPVELQNGEINSGGSSTKVSDNKKIKKAPIAVLIDNNTGSSGELTALCFKGIPNVKFLGSDSAGYTSANQTVYLYDGSTLQITSAFVKDRTNNIYKNFPISPDIQTNNAKSSAIEWIKSQIK
;
A
#
# COMPACT_ATOMS: atom_id res chain seq x y z
N ALA A 1 14.75 -6.11 34.37
CA ALA A 1 15.54 -7.07 33.57
C ALA A 1 17.01 -6.93 33.94
N LYS A 2 17.76 -8.03 33.97
CA LYS A 2 19.20 -8.06 34.29
C LYS A 2 20.09 -8.13 33.05
N ASN A 3 19.51 -8.42 31.88
CA ASN A 3 20.21 -8.48 30.59
C ASN A 3 19.27 -8.08 29.43
N TYR A 4 19.82 -8.01 28.22
CA TYR A 4 19.10 -7.60 27.01
C TYR A 4 17.91 -8.52 26.70
N ALA A 5 18.13 -9.84 26.66
CA ALA A 5 17.08 -10.82 26.34
C ALA A 5 15.90 -10.72 27.33
N GLU A 6 16.18 -10.57 28.62
CA GLU A 6 15.16 -10.34 29.66
C GLU A 6 14.40 -9.02 29.49
N THR A 7 14.95 -8.05 28.75
CA THR A 7 14.31 -6.74 28.51
C THR A 7 13.25 -6.82 27.40
N ILE A 8 13.43 -7.72 26.42
CA ILE A 8 12.57 -7.83 25.24
C ILE A 8 11.08 -7.99 25.58
N PRO A 9 10.65 -8.90 26.48
CA PRO A 9 9.23 -9.04 26.80
C PRO A 9 8.60 -7.78 27.43
N PHE A 10 9.37 -7.01 28.20
CA PHE A 10 8.91 -5.74 28.76
C PHE A 10 8.81 -4.66 27.68
N LEU A 11 9.81 -4.60 26.80
CA LEU A 11 9.81 -3.68 25.66
C LEU A 11 8.64 -3.96 24.72
N GLN A 12 8.35 -5.23 24.40
CA GLN A 12 7.18 -5.64 23.61
C GLN A 12 5.86 -5.15 24.20
N LYS A 13 5.69 -5.19 25.53
CA LYS A 13 4.50 -4.62 26.18
C LYS A 13 4.48 -3.10 26.08
N ALA A 14 5.62 -2.44 26.34
CA ALA A 14 5.73 -0.99 26.30
C ALA A 14 5.43 -0.41 24.91
N ILE A 15 5.93 -1.02 23.83
CA ILE A 15 5.68 -0.55 22.46
C ILE A 15 4.22 -0.69 22.04
N LYS A 16 3.50 -1.71 22.53
CA LYS A 16 2.07 -1.86 22.25
C LYS A 16 1.25 -0.76 22.93
N VAL A 17 1.69 -0.29 24.09
CA VAL A 17 1.08 0.87 24.76
C VAL A 17 1.45 2.18 24.03
N ALA A 18 2.73 2.36 23.70
CA ALA A 18 3.23 3.61 23.14
C ALA A 18 2.83 3.85 21.68
N GLY A 19 2.88 2.81 20.84
CA GLY A 19 2.60 2.90 19.41
C GLY A 19 1.41 2.07 18.93
N GLY A 20 0.74 1.33 19.82
CA GLY A 20 -0.49 0.62 19.48
C GLY A 20 -0.31 -0.63 18.63
N LYS A 21 -1.38 -1.03 17.93
CA LYS A 21 -1.48 -2.35 17.29
C LYS A 21 -0.48 -2.57 16.15
N HIS A 22 -0.06 -1.50 15.46
CA HIS A 22 0.87 -1.56 14.32
C HIS A 22 2.34 -1.50 14.76
N SER A 23 2.63 -1.39 16.06
CA SER A 23 3.98 -1.42 16.61
C SER A 23 4.39 -2.82 17.06
N PHE A 24 5.59 -3.26 16.73
CA PHE A 24 6.09 -4.61 17.06
C PHE A 24 7.63 -4.66 17.04
N ILE A 25 8.19 -5.75 17.53
CA ILE A 25 9.60 -6.08 17.35
C ILE A 25 9.67 -7.19 16.30
N GLU A 26 10.50 -6.99 15.28
CA GLU A 26 10.88 -8.00 14.31
C GLU A 26 12.26 -8.52 14.70
N HIS A 27 12.39 -9.82 14.93
CA HIS A 27 13.62 -10.44 15.38
C HIS A 27 14.61 -10.62 14.22
N GLU A 28 15.91 -10.50 14.50
CA GLU A 28 16.98 -10.67 13.49
C GLU A 28 16.82 -11.98 12.68
N GLU A 29 16.49 -13.08 13.36
CA GLU A 29 16.28 -14.39 12.74
C GLU A 29 15.12 -14.39 11.73
N ASP A 30 14.07 -13.59 11.99
CA ASP A 30 12.92 -13.48 11.09
C ASP A 30 13.25 -12.57 9.90
N ILE A 31 14.00 -11.49 10.14
CA ILE A 31 14.48 -10.57 9.10
C ILE A 31 15.41 -11.32 8.12
N SER A 32 16.35 -12.10 8.63
CA SER A 32 17.29 -12.87 7.81
C SER A 32 16.59 -13.96 6.99
N LYS A 33 15.58 -14.63 7.55
CA LYS A 33 14.70 -15.55 6.80
C LYS A 33 13.87 -14.81 5.75
N ARG A 34 13.39 -13.60 6.03
CA ARG A 34 12.62 -12.79 5.08
C ARG A 34 13.45 -12.34 3.89
N SER A 35 14.74 -12.07 4.10
CA SER A 35 15.70 -11.84 3.01
C SER A 35 15.85 -13.05 2.07
N ILE A 36 15.36 -14.24 2.49
CA ILE A 36 15.31 -15.49 1.71
C ILE A 36 13.88 -15.79 1.22
N THR A 37 12.85 -15.06 1.70
CA THR A 37 11.45 -15.28 1.30
C THR A 37 11.12 -14.81 -0.12
N LYS A 38 10.20 -15.55 -0.72
CA LYS A 38 9.85 -15.60 -2.13
C LYS A 38 9.09 -14.33 -2.54
N TYR A 39 9.81 -13.34 -3.06
CA TYR A 39 9.26 -12.22 -3.82
C TYR A 39 8.04 -12.68 -4.67
N ILE A 40 6.88 -12.10 -4.38
CA ILE A 40 5.64 -12.40 -5.10
C ILE A 40 5.50 -11.37 -6.22
N LYS A 41 5.64 -11.83 -7.46
CA LYS A 41 5.49 -10.95 -8.62
C LYS A 41 4.02 -10.52 -8.77
N PRO A 42 3.74 -9.24 -9.06
CA PRO A 42 2.40 -8.79 -9.41
C PRO A 42 1.89 -9.49 -10.67
N LYS A 43 0.57 -9.44 -10.88
CA LYS A 43 -0.08 -10.03 -12.06
C LYS A 43 -0.89 -8.99 -12.81
N ALA A 44 -0.98 -9.16 -14.12
CA ALA A 44 -1.80 -8.35 -15.01
C ALA A 44 -2.58 -9.29 -15.94
N GLU A 45 -3.90 -9.18 -15.94
CA GLU A 45 -4.80 -10.03 -16.71
C GLU A 45 -5.89 -9.18 -17.37
N ILE A 46 -6.36 -9.58 -18.56
CA ILE A 46 -7.49 -8.92 -19.24
C ILE A 46 -8.70 -9.83 -19.13
N GLU A 47 -9.81 -9.28 -18.63
CA GLU A 47 -11.12 -9.95 -18.64
C GLU A 47 -12.14 -9.07 -19.37
N GLY A 48 -12.56 -9.51 -20.57
CA GLY A 48 -13.31 -8.66 -21.49
C GLY A 48 -12.50 -7.41 -21.86
N ASN A 49 -13.02 -6.23 -21.54
CA ASN A 49 -12.34 -4.94 -21.74
C ASN A 49 -11.83 -4.32 -20.43
N THR A 50 -11.57 -5.14 -19.39
CA THR A 50 -11.07 -4.66 -18.09
C THR A 50 -9.69 -5.24 -17.80
N LEU A 51 -8.73 -4.36 -17.49
CA LEU A 51 -7.41 -4.76 -16.99
C LEU A 51 -7.48 -4.98 -15.49
N ILE A 52 -7.02 -6.14 -15.04
CA ILE A 52 -6.94 -6.51 -13.62
C ILE A 52 -5.47 -6.57 -13.23
N LEU A 53 -5.08 -5.71 -12.30
CA LEU A 53 -3.75 -5.69 -11.70
C LEU A 53 -3.86 -6.26 -10.29
N THR A 54 -3.22 -7.40 -10.04
CA THR A 54 -3.08 -7.96 -8.68
C THR A 54 -1.82 -7.41 -8.05
N ILE A 55 -1.97 -6.74 -6.90
CA ILE A 55 -0.92 -6.01 -6.20
C ILE A 55 -0.61 -6.73 -4.89
N PRO A 56 0.32 -7.72 -4.86
CA PRO A 56 0.65 -8.43 -3.63
C PRO A 56 1.50 -7.58 -2.67
N GLU A 57 1.71 -8.10 -1.46
CA GLU A 57 2.70 -7.53 -0.53
C GLU A 57 4.10 -7.52 -1.14
N PHE A 58 4.94 -6.56 -0.73
CA PHE A 58 6.30 -6.44 -1.25
C PHE A 58 7.33 -6.41 -0.12
N THR A 59 8.20 -7.42 -0.10
CA THR A 59 9.27 -7.59 0.89
C THR A 59 10.60 -7.94 0.23
N GLY A 60 10.74 -7.62 -1.06
CA GLY A 60 11.91 -7.93 -1.87
C GLY A 60 13.03 -6.90 -1.73
N ASN A 61 14.10 -7.10 -2.49
CA ASN A 61 15.22 -6.15 -2.61
C ASN A 61 14.96 -5.08 -3.70
N ASP A 62 15.86 -4.10 -3.83
CA ASP A 62 15.72 -2.98 -4.78
C ASP A 62 15.59 -3.40 -6.25
N SER A 63 16.27 -4.49 -6.67
CA SER A 63 16.13 -5.04 -8.02
C SER A 63 14.72 -5.56 -8.24
N GLN A 64 14.18 -6.32 -7.28
CA GLN A 64 12.82 -6.82 -7.32
C GLN A 64 11.78 -5.69 -7.23
N ALA A 65 12.08 -4.61 -6.50
CA ALA A 65 11.22 -3.44 -6.41
C ALA A 65 11.09 -2.76 -7.79
N SER A 66 12.23 -2.64 -8.49
CA SER A 66 12.27 -2.12 -9.86
C SER A 66 11.50 -3.02 -10.83
N ASP A 67 11.67 -4.33 -10.75
CA ASP A 67 10.94 -5.30 -11.58
C ASP A 67 9.43 -5.25 -11.32
N TYR A 68 9.03 -5.13 -10.04
CA TYR A 68 7.64 -5.03 -9.60
C TYR A 68 6.97 -3.79 -10.21
N ALA A 69 7.58 -2.63 -10.03
CA ALA A 69 7.04 -1.36 -10.50
C ALA A 69 6.95 -1.31 -12.03
N ASN A 70 8.02 -1.68 -12.73
CA ASN A 70 8.05 -1.67 -14.19
C ASN A 70 7.10 -2.71 -14.81
N PHE A 71 6.87 -3.85 -14.15
CA PHE A 71 5.88 -4.81 -14.63
C PHE A 71 4.47 -4.23 -14.62
N LEU A 72 4.06 -3.60 -13.52
CA LEU A 72 2.74 -3.00 -13.39
C LEU A 72 2.57 -1.81 -14.33
N GLU A 73 3.54 -0.91 -14.34
CA GLU A 73 3.54 0.27 -15.20
C GLU A 73 3.46 -0.12 -16.68
N SER A 74 4.35 -1.00 -17.14
CA SER A 74 4.30 -1.39 -18.56
C SER A 74 3.03 -2.17 -18.92
N SER A 75 2.40 -2.89 -17.97
CA SER A 75 1.13 -3.59 -18.20
C SER A 75 -0.04 -2.62 -18.41
N LEU A 76 0.04 -1.44 -17.82
CA LEU A 76 -0.94 -0.37 -18.00
C LEU A 76 -0.90 0.23 -19.42
N HIS A 77 0.23 0.13 -20.12
CA HIS A 77 0.40 0.61 -21.49
C HIS A 77 0.26 -0.47 -22.57
N LYS A 78 0.21 -1.73 -22.16
CA LYS A 78 -0.02 -2.88 -23.03
C LYS A 78 -1.52 -3.17 -23.00
N ASN A 79 -2.15 -3.27 -24.17
CA ASN A 79 -3.58 -3.56 -24.39
C ASN A 79 -4.52 -2.35 -24.40
N ASN A 80 -5.63 -2.54 -25.10
CA ASN A 80 -6.76 -1.63 -25.10
C ASN A 80 -7.80 -2.15 -24.09
N TYR A 81 -8.07 -1.36 -23.06
CA TYR A 81 -9.08 -1.65 -22.04
C TYR A 81 -9.87 -0.38 -21.75
N ASN A 82 -11.08 -0.56 -21.23
CA ASN A 82 -12.01 0.52 -20.93
C ASN A 82 -12.15 0.79 -19.43
N GLY A 83 -11.44 0.03 -18.59
CA GLY A 83 -11.41 0.20 -17.13
C GLY A 83 -10.33 -0.66 -16.48
N VAL A 84 -9.99 -0.33 -15.24
CA VAL A 84 -8.92 -0.99 -14.49
C VAL A 84 -9.42 -1.44 -13.12
N ILE A 85 -9.06 -2.65 -12.71
CA ILE A 85 -9.19 -3.16 -11.36
C ILE A 85 -7.80 -3.19 -10.72
N VAL A 86 -7.65 -2.50 -9.60
CA VAL A 86 -6.48 -2.58 -8.70
C VAL A 86 -6.88 -3.49 -7.55
N ASP A 87 -6.41 -4.74 -7.59
CA ASP A 87 -6.75 -5.74 -6.58
C ASP A 87 -5.70 -5.78 -5.47
N LEU A 88 -6.05 -5.25 -4.30
CA LEU A 88 -5.23 -5.20 -3.08
C LEU A 88 -5.68 -6.23 -2.04
N ARG A 89 -6.62 -7.12 -2.37
CA ARG A 89 -7.08 -8.16 -1.46
C ARG A 89 -5.92 -9.09 -1.08
N GLY A 90 -5.77 -9.36 0.20
CA GLY A 90 -4.64 -10.14 0.73
C GLY A 90 -3.30 -9.40 0.81
N ASN A 91 -3.20 -8.14 0.36
CA ASN A 91 -1.96 -7.36 0.45
C ASN A 91 -1.74 -6.79 1.85
N ARG A 92 -0.81 -7.37 2.62
CA ARG A 92 -0.54 -7.00 4.01
C ARG A 92 0.51 -5.89 4.17
N GLY A 93 1.00 -5.32 3.07
CA GLY A 93 1.93 -4.19 3.05
C GLY A 93 3.36 -4.57 2.67
N GLY A 94 4.33 -4.01 3.40
CA GLY A 94 5.75 -4.04 3.03
C GLY A 94 6.21 -2.70 2.47
N ASP A 95 7.13 -2.69 1.49
CA ASP A 95 7.57 -1.43 0.89
C ASP A 95 6.47 -0.83 0.00
N LEU A 96 6.12 0.42 0.30
CA LEU A 96 5.12 1.21 -0.42
C LEU A 96 5.61 1.62 -1.81
N SER A 97 6.91 1.87 -1.98
CA SER A 97 7.48 2.47 -3.20
C SER A 97 7.14 1.71 -4.48
N PRO A 98 7.46 0.41 -4.61
CA PRO A 98 7.17 -0.33 -5.84
C PRO A 98 5.66 -0.45 -6.12
N MET A 99 4.83 -0.53 -5.09
CA MET A 99 3.37 -0.60 -5.24
C MET A 99 2.81 0.68 -5.86
N VAL A 100 3.14 1.83 -5.28
CA VAL A 100 2.61 3.12 -5.73
C VAL A 100 3.20 3.51 -7.09
N LEU A 101 4.51 3.29 -7.29
CA LEU A 101 5.16 3.65 -8.54
C LEU A 101 4.68 2.82 -9.72
N GLY A 102 4.48 1.51 -9.53
CA GLY A 102 3.89 0.66 -10.57
C GLY A 102 2.46 1.07 -10.96
N LEU A 103 1.73 1.73 -10.06
CA LEU A 103 0.40 2.26 -10.29
C LEU A 103 0.40 3.76 -10.66
N SER A 104 1.57 4.38 -10.76
CA SER A 104 1.70 5.82 -11.02
C SER A 104 1.02 6.32 -12.31
N PRO A 105 0.85 5.53 -13.39
CA PRO A 105 0.06 5.97 -14.54
C PRO A 105 -1.42 6.22 -14.21
N LEU A 106 -1.97 5.58 -13.16
CA LEU A 106 -3.36 5.75 -12.70
C LEU A 106 -3.54 6.87 -11.67
N LEU A 107 -2.44 7.38 -11.12
CA LEU A 107 -2.45 8.36 -10.03
C LEU A 107 -2.12 9.77 -10.56
N PRO A 108 -2.82 10.82 -10.11
CA PRO A 108 -2.41 12.18 -10.42
C PRO A 108 -1.09 12.50 -9.70
N ASP A 109 -0.29 13.38 -10.32
CA ASP A 109 0.84 14.01 -9.63
C ASP A 109 0.33 14.96 -8.54
N GLY A 110 1.19 15.21 -7.54
CA GLY A 110 0.88 15.94 -6.31
C GLY A 110 0.72 15.04 -5.09
N THR A 111 0.09 15.56 -4.05
CA THR A 111 -0.10 14.83 -2.78
C THR A 111 -0.99 13.60 -2.97
N LEU A 112 -0.48 12.42 -2.60
CA LEU A 112 -1.21 11.16 -2.55
C LEU A 112 -2.00 11.03 -1.24
N PHE A 113 -1.31 11.24 -0.12
CA PHE A 113 -1.84 11.33 1.23
C PHE A 113 -0.84 12.09 2.11
N THR A 114 -1.15 12.31 3.38
CA THR A 114 -0.28 13.02 4.32
C THR A 114 -0.10 12.23 5.61
N TYR A 115 1.13 12.03 6.05
CA TYR A 115 1.39 11.56 7.40
C TYR A 115 1.21 12.71 8.40
N VAL A 116 0.53 12.43 9.51
CA VAL A 116 0.29 13.39 10.60
C VAL A 116 0.84 12.79 11.89
N ASP A 117 1.91 13.40 12.43
CA ASP A 117 2.54 12.93 13.66
C ASP A 117 1.74 13.32 14.93
N LYS A 118 2.20 12.85 16.10
CA LYS A 118 1.56 13.17 17.39
C LYS A 118 1.56 14.66 17.75
N SER A 119 2.46 15.44 17.17
CA SER A 119 2.61 16.88 17.35
C SER A 119 1.82 17.66 16.28
N SER A 120 1.02 16.98 15.47
CA SER A 120 0.25 17.52 14.34
C SER A 120 1.12 18.06 13.19
N HIS A 121 2.41 17.70 13.13
CA HIS A 121 3.21 17.98 11.95
C HIS A 121 2.73 17.11 10.79
N SER A 122 2.60 17.74 9.63
CA SER A 122 2.16 17.09 8.40
C SER A 122 3.34 16.87 7.47
N LYS A 123 3.52 15.64 7.00
CA LYS A 123 4.48 15.28 5.96
C LYS A 123 3.73 14.66 4.77
N PRO A 124 3.56 15.39 3.66
CA PRO A 124 2.88 14.85 2.49
C PRO A 124 3.72 13.73 1.85
N VAL A 125 3.05 12.71 1.34
CA VAL A 125 3.60 11.77 0.36
C VAL A 125 3.09 12.21 -1.00
N GLU A 126 4.00 12.49 -1.91
CA GLU A 126 3.76 13.13 -3.19
C GLU A 126 4.31 12.25 -4.31
N LEU A 127 3.59 12.25 -5.43
CA LEU A 127 4.03 11.68 -6.69
C LEU A 127 4.36 12.81 -7.65
N GLN A 128 5.55 12.79 -8.23
CA GLN A 128 5.93 13.75 -9.27
C GLN A 128 6.77 13.04 -10.32
N ASN A 129 6.35 13.11 -11.58
CA ASN A 129 7.13 12.60 -12.73
C ASN A 129 7.59 11.13 -12.59
N GLY A 130 6.83 10.27 -11.91
CA GLY A 130 7.21 8.86 -11.69
C GLY A 130 8.19 8.64 -10.53
N GLU A 131 8.27 9.59 -9.59
CA GLU A 131 9.03 9.49 -8.34
C GLU A 131 8.12 9.77 -7.14
N ILE A 132 8.38 9.11 -6.00
CA ILE A 132 7.67 9.37 -4.75
C ILE A 132 8.63 9.67 -3.59
N ASN A 133 8.20 10.54 -2.67
CA ASN A 133 8.97 10.94 -1.49
C ASN A 133 8.59 10.14 -0.21
N SER A 134 8.45 8.82 -0.34
CA SER A 134 7.96 7.93 0.74
C SER A 134 9.05 7.39 1.69
N GLY A 135 10.33 7.49 1.32
CA GLY A 135 11.46 6.93 2.10
C GLY A 135 11.60 5.40 2.01
N GLY A 136 10.94 4.75 1.04
CA GLY A 136 11.14 3.33 0.69
C GLY A 136 12.29 3.11 -0.31
N SER A 137 12.29 1.97 -1.01
CA SER A 137 13.28 1.67 -2.06
C SER A 137 13.36 2.78 -3.09
N SER A 138 14.59 3.02 -3.59
CA SER A 138 14.87 3.95 -4.68
C SER A 138 14.41 3.34 -6.01
N THR A 139 13.10 3.27 -6.21
CA THR A 139 12.47 2.72 -7.40
C THR A 139 12.15 3.84 -8.39
N LYS A 140 12.34 3.58 -9.69
CA LYS A 140 11.88 4.43 -10.78
C LYS A 140 11.18 3.56 -11.82
N VAL A 141 10.11 4.10 -12.40
CA VAL A 141 9.42 3.47 -13.54
C VAL A 141 9.97 3.96 -14.87
N SER A 142 9.83 3.12 -15.89
CA SER A 142 10.36 3.40 -17.24
C SER A 142 9.59 4.47 -18.01
N ASP A 143 8.27 4.55 -17.80
CA ASP A 143 7.40 5.59 -18.34
C ASP A 143 6.55 6.20 -17.21
N ASN A 144 6.27 7.51 -17.28
CA ASN A 144 5.42 8.23 -16.35
C ASN A 144 4.13 8.76 -17.00
N LYS A 145 3.85 8.33 -18.24
CA LYS A 145 2.66 8.72 -18.99
C LYS A 145 1.39 8.33 -18.26
N LYS A 146 0.56 9.33 -17.94
CA LYS A 146 -0.72 9.12 -17.26
C LYS A 146 -1.77 8.51 -18.18
N ILE A 147 -2.57 7.59 -17.64
CA ILE A 147 -3.78 7.07 -18.27
C ILE A 147 -4.93 7.99 -17.90
N LYS A 148 -5.53 8.61 -18.91
CA LYS A 148 -6.63 9.54 -18.71
C LYS A 148 -7.97 8.80 -18.83
N LYS A 149 -8.88 9.08 -17.89
CA LYS A 149 -10.33 8.82 -18.00
C LYS A 149 -10.79 7.35 -17.99
N ALA A 150 -9.98 6.41 -17.52
CA ALA A 150 -10.46 5.05 -17.26
C ALA A 150 -11.16 5.00 -15.88
N PRO A 151 -12.35 4.37 -15.73
CA PRO A 151 -12.90 4.00 -14.43
C PRO A 151 -11.97 3.00 -13.73
N ILE A 152 -11.70 3.24 -12.45
CA ILE A 152 -10.78 2.43 -11.63
C ILE A 152 -11.56 1.85 -10.44
N ALA A 153 -11.61 0.53 -10.34
CA ALA A 153 -12.10 -0.16 -9.17
C ALA A 153 -10.92 -0.59 -8.29
N VAL A 154 -10.96 -0.28 -7.01
CA VAL A 154 -9.96 -0.71 -6.02
C VAL A 154 -10.61 -1.78 -5.15
N LEU A 155 -10.06 -2.99 -5.16
CA LEU A 155 -10.57 -4.09 -4.34
C LEU A 155 -9.79 -4.19 -3.05
N ILE A 156 -10.50 -4.19 -1.92
CA ILE A 156 -9.92 -4.34 -0.58
C ILE A 156 -10.63 -5.44 0.20
N ASP A 157 -9.90 -6.07 1.12
CA ASP A 157 -10.44 -7.01 2.08
C ASP A 157 -9.85 -6.83 3.46
N ASN A 158 -10.33 -7.61 4.42
CA ASN A 158 -9.84 -7.63 5.80
C ASN A 158 -8.36 -7.99 5.97
N ASN A 159 -7.68 -8.43 4.89
CA ASN A 159 -6.25 -8.69 4.87
C ASN A 159 -5.45 -7.56 4.18
N THR A 160 -6.12 -6.63 3.48
CA THR A 160 -5.49 -5.41 2.98
C THR A 160 -5.01 -4.58 4.18
N GLY A 161 -3.70 -4.49 4.37
CA GLY A 161 -3.09 -3.94 5.59
C GLY A 161 -1.88 -3.07 5.30
N SER A 162 -1.59 -2.12 6.20
CA SER A 162 -0.33 -1.36 6.23
C SER A 162 -0.08 -0.65 4.88
N SER A 163 1.07 -0.81 4.23
CA SER A 163 1.33 -0.24 2.90
C SER A 163 0.32 -0.65 1.81
N GLY A 164 -0.40 -1.77 1.96
CA GLY A 164 -1.53 -2.13 1.11
C GLY A 164 -2.70 -1.14 1.26
N GLU A 165 -2.99 -0.73 2.50
CA GLU A 165 -3.98 0.32 2.79
C GLU A 165 -3.51 1.70 2.35
N LEU A 166 -2.22 2.02 2.54
CA LEU A 166 -1.67 3.30 2.06
C LEU A 166 -1.72 3.39 0.53
N THR A 167 -1.44 2.29 -0.17
CA THR A 167 -1.60 2.18 -1.63
C THR A 167 -3.07 2.40 -2.02
N ALA A 168 -4.02 1.85 -1.26
CA ALA A 168 -5.45 2.10 -1.48
C ALA A 168 -5.79 3.59 -1.27
N LEU A 169 -5.26 4.23 -0.22
CA LEU A 169 -5.48 5.65 0.07
C LEU A 169 -4.92 6.59 -1.00
N CYS A 170 -3.90 6.18 -1.76
CA CYS A 170 -3.44 6.92 -2.93
C CYS A 170 -4.56 7.12 -3.98
N PHE A 171 -5.61 6.29 -3.99
CA PHE A 171 -6.76 6.43 -4.88
C PHE A 171 -7.94 7.18 -4.26
N LYS A 172 -7.97 7.37 -2.94
CA LYS A 172 -9.11 7.99 -2.25
C LYS A 172 -9.27 9.44 -2.70
N GLY A 173 -10.50 9.83 -3.03
CA GLY A 173 -10.84 11.17 -3.51
C GLY A 173 -10.53 11.45 -4.98
N ILE A 174 -9.96 10.50 -5.74
CA ILE A 174 -9.81 10.65 -7.19
C ILE A 174 -11.17 10.43 -7.86
N PRO A 175 -11.59 11.29 -8.82
CA PRO A 175 -12.78 11.05 -9.62
C PRO A 175 -12.70 9.73 -10.41
N ASN A 176 -13.83 9.08 -10.64
CA ASN A 176 -13.93 7.79 -11.35
C ASN A 176 -13.17 6.63 -10.66
N VAL A 177 -12.95 6.72 -9.35
CA VAL A 177 -12.51 5.61 -8.50
C VAL A 177 -13.68 5.08 -7.68
N LYS A 178 -13.75 3.76 -7.51
CA LYS A 178 -14.67 3.08 -6.60
C LYS A 178 -13.96 2.01 -5.78
N PHE A 179 -14.22 1.96 -4.48
CA PHE A 179 -13.71 0.90 -3.60
C PHE A 179 -14.78 -0.18 -3.45
N LEU A 180 -14.39 -1.45 -3.60
CA LEU A 180 -15.29 -2.60 -3.46
C LEU A 180 -14.67 -3.70 -2.60
N GLY A 181 -15.51 -4.44 -1.87
CA GLY A 181 -15.10 -5.61 -1.09
C GLY A 181 -15.54 -5.54 0.37
N SER A 182 -14.59 -5.59 1.31
CA SER A 182 -14.86 -5.47 2.75
C SER A 182 -13.89 -4.50 3.42
N ASP A 183 -14.17 -4.13 4.66
CA ASP A 183 -13.29 -3.27 5.46
C ASP A 183 -11.85 -3.81 5.49
N SER A 184 -10.88 -2.91 5.36
CA SER A 184 -9.46 -3.26 5.45
C SER A 184 -9.00 -3.61 6.88
N ALA A 185 -7.75 -4.06 7.04
CA ALA A 185 -7.23 -4.52 8.34
C ALA A 185 -7.06 -3.39 9.39
N GLY A 186 -7.05 -2.13 8.96
CA GLY A 186 -6.97 -0.94 9.80
C GLY A 186 -5.58 -0.67 10.35
N TYR A 187 -4.51 -0.94 9.62
CA TYR A 187 -3.13 -0.57 9.94
C TYR A 187 -2.72 0.73 9.21
N THR A 188 -3.64 1.68 9.16
CA THR A 188 -3.53 3.00 8.52
C THR A 188 -2.64 3.97 9.32
N SER A 189 -1.36 3.62 9.45
CA SER A 189 -0.35 4.40 10.14
C SER A 189 1.05 4.14 9.57
N ALA A 190 1.97 5.08 9.78
CA ALA A 190 3.38 4.90 9.46
C ALA A 190 4.15 4.43 10.69
N ASN A 191 5.10 3.54 10.44
CA ASN A 191 6.08 3.11 11.42
C ASN A 191 7.43 3.79 11.18
N GLN A 192 8.14 4.03 12.27
CA GLN A 192 9.55 4.34 12.29
C GLN A 192 10.30 3.08 12.75
N THR A 193 11.32 2.70 11.99
CA THR A 193 12.24 1.61 12.37
C THR A 193 13.27 2.13 13.36
N VAL A 194 13.44 1.42 14.47
CA VAL A 194 14.54 1.60 15.43
C VAL A 194 15.37 0.32 15.44
N TYR A 195 16.65 0.43 15.09
CA TYR A 195 17.57 -0.70 15.12
C TYR A 195 18.00 -1.01 16.55
N LEU A 196 17.90 -2.28 16.94
CA LEU A 196 18.30 -2.76 18.25
C LEU A 196 19.70 -3.38 18.20
N TYR A 197 20.32 -3.55 19.37
CA TYR A 197 21.71 -3.98 19.49
C TYR A 197 21.97 -5.40 18.98
N ASP A 198 20.98 -6.28 19.05
CA ASP A 198 21.05 -7.69 18.62
C ASP A 198 20.75 -7.89 17.12
N GLY A 199 20.58 -6.81 16.36
CA GLY A 199 20.16 -6.88 14.95
C GLY A 199 18.65 -6.98 14.74
N SER A 200 17.86 -7.12 15.80
CA SER A 200 16.39 -7.00 15.72
C SER A 200 15.99 -5.56 15.39
N THR A 201 14.78 -5.37 14.87
CA THR A 201 14.22 -4.03 14.66
C THR A 201 12.95 -3.83 15.45
N LEU A 202 12.78 -2.63 15.98
CA LEU A 202 11.55 -2.17 16.61
C LEU A 202 10.82 -1.28 15.63
N GLN A 203 9.63 -1.70 15.22
CA GLN A 203 8.70 -0.95 14.40
C GLN A 203 7.76 -0.18 15.33
N ILE A 204 7.89 1.15 15.42
CA ILE A 204 7.01 1.98 16.25
C ILE A 204 6.19 2.93 15.40
N THR A 205 4.89 2.91 15.62
CA THR A 205 3.96 3.81 14.96
C THR A 205 4.25 5.24 15.36
N SER A 206 4.59 6.08 14.38
CA SER A 206 5.05 7.45 14.58
C SER A 206 4.08 8.49 14.00
N ALA A 207 3.25 8.10 13.03
CA ALA A 207 2.27 8.98 12.42
C ALA A 207 1.02 8.24 11.95
N PHE A 208 -0.08 8.98 11.86
CA PHE A 208 -1.35 8.56 11.26
C PHE A 208 -1.47 9.10 9.83
N VAL A 209 -2.51 8.68 9.12
CA VAL A 209 -2.65 9.01 7.69
C VAL A 209 -3.85 9.90 7.48
N LYS A 210 -3.67 10.97 6.71
CA LYS A 210 -4.72 11.85 6.22
C LYS A 210 -4.85 11.70 4.71
N ASP A 211 -6.05 11.37 4.21
CA ASP A 211 -6.29 11.27 2.78
C ASP A 211 -6.54 12.63 2.11
N ARG A 212 -6.71 12.64 0.79
CA ARG A 212 -7.01 13.87 0.00
C ARG A 212 -8.34 14.54 0.36
N THR A 213 -9.23 13.81 1.01
CA THR A 213 -10.54 14.32 1.48
C THR A 213 -10.48 14.85 2.91
N ASN A 214 -9.27 14.95 3.49
CA ASN A 214 -8.98 15.37 4.87
C ASN A 214 -9.46 14.41 5.96
N ASN A 215 -9.85 13.18 5.63
CA ASN A 215 -10.15 12.17 6.63
C ASN A 215 -8.84 11.64 7.24
N ILE A 216 -8.77 11.63 8.58
CA ILE A 216 -7.62 11.11 9.33
C ILE A 216 -7.93 9.70 9.84
N TYR A 217 -7.14 8.74 9.41
CA TYR A 217 -7.22 7.34 9.82
C TYR A 217 -6.22 7.08 10.95
N LYS A 218 -6.73 6.58 12.08
CA LYS A 218 -5.93 6.29 13.27
C LYS A 218 -5.96 4.80 13.60
N ASN A 219 -5.34 3.98 12.74
CA ASN A 219 -5.45 2.52 12.79
C ASN A 219 -6.91 2.01 12.70
N PHE A 220 -7.71 2.71 11.91
CA PHE A 220 -9.06 2.32 11.54
C PHE A 220 -9.09 1.75 10.11
N PRO A 221 -9.96 0.76 9.85
CA PRO A 221 -10.20 0.27 8.50
C PRO A 221 -10.60 1.36 7.51
N ILE A 222 -10.26 1.14 6.25
CA ILE A 222 -10.84 1.80 5.09
C ILE A 222 -12.08 1.01 4.74
N SER A 223 -13.25 1.66 4.76
CA SER A 223 -14.48 1.05 4.28
C SER A 223 -14.61 1.19 2.75
N PRO A 224 -15.07 0.13 2.05
CA PRO A 224 -15.34 0.20 0.63
C PRO A 224 -16.58 1.06 0.36
N ASP A 225 -16.68 1.61 -0.85
CA ASP A 225 -17.89 2.31 -1.29
C ASP A 225 -19.03 1.32 -1.58
N ILE A 226 -18.69 0.08 -1.96
CA ILE A 226 -19.63 -1.03 -2.16
C ILE A 226 -19.13 -2.24 -1.36
N GLN A 227 -19.84 -2.58 -0.30
CA GLN A 227 -19.57 -3.80 0.47
C GLN A 227 -20.15 -5.02 -0.25
N THR A 228 -19.31 -6.02 -0.54
CA THR A 228 -19.71 -7.20 -1.32
C THR A 228 -18.72 -8.36 -1.11
N ASN A 229 -19.23 -9.59 -1.12
CA ASN A 229 -18.39 -10.81 -1.13
C ASN A 229 -17.88 -11.16 -2.54
N ASN A 230 -18.43 -10.53 -3.59
CA ASN A 230 -18.11 -10.78 -5.00
C ASN A 230 -17.41 -9.57 -5.63
N ALA A 231 -16.41 -9.02 -4.94
CA ALA A 231 -15.77 -7.74 -5.27
C ALA A 231 -15.34 -7.59 -6.73
N LYS A 232 -14.72 -8.62 -7.32
CA LYS A 232 -14.28 -8.63 -8.72
C LYS A 232 -15.47 -8.51 -9.69
N SER A 233 -16.50 -9.34 -9.52
CA SER A 233 -17.68 -9.30 -10.40
C SER A 233 -18.42 -7.97 -10.29
N SER A 234 -18.63 -7.47 -9.06
CA SER A 234 -19.24 -6.17 -8.83
C SER A 234 -18.41 -5.02 -9.43
N ALA A 235 -17.09 -5.12 -9.41
CA ALA A 235 -16.21 -4.12 -10.02
C ALA A 235 -16.32 -4.12 -11.55
N ILE A 236 -16.37 -5.30 -12.18
CA ILE A 236 -16.58 -5.42 -13.63
C ILE A 236 -17.94 -4.82 -14.03
N GLU A 237 -19.00 -5.10 -13.29
CA GLU A 237 -20.34 -4.52 -13.53
C GLU A 237 -20.32 -3.00 -13.36
N TRP A 238 -19.70 -2.50 -12.29
CA TRP A 238 -19.56 -1.06 -12.07
C TRP A 238 -18.77 -0.40 -13.21
N ILE A 239 -17.61 -0.95 -13.61
CA ILE A 239 -16.81 -0.43 -14.73
C ILE A 239 -17.65 -0.36 -16.02
N LYS A 240 -18.39 -1.44 -16.34
CA LYS A 240 -19.29 -1.47 -17.52
C LYS A 240 -20.33 -0.36 -17.47
N SER A 241 -20.90 -0.06 -16.30
CA SER A 241 -21.88 1.02 -16.14
C SER A 241 -21.31 2.44 -16.35
N GLN A 242 -19.98 2.60 -16.28
CA GLN A 242 -19.32 3.91 -16.48
C GLN A 242 -18.97 4.16 -17.95
N ILE A 243 -18.98 3.13 -18.79
CA ILE A 243 -18.67 3.21 -20.21
C ILE A 243 -20.00 3.42 -20.95
N LYS A 244 -20.24 4.67 -21.38
CA LYS A 244 -21.37 5.02 -22.26
C LYS A 244 -20.99 4.83 -23.72
#